data_AF-A0A7C5BDX4-F1
#
_entry.id   AF-A0A7C5BDX4-F1
#
_cell.length_a   1.000
_cell.length_b   1.000
_cell.length_c   1.000
_cell.angle_alpha   90.00
_cell.angle_beta   90.00
_cell.angle_gamma   90.00
#
_symmetry.space_group_name_H-M   'P 1'
#
loop_
_entity.id
_entity.type
_entity.pdbx_description
1 polymer ?
#
loop_
_entity_poly.entity_id
_entity_poly.type
_entity_poly.pdbx_seq_one_letter_code
_entity_poly.pdbx_strand_id
1 'polypeptide(L)'
;MSEILFSTWQGEFVDNRALPKDEWGETSFKLPIEYDSSKPSRAFIGWDGVAIFDETIDAVKLACEYAAQYQIYSEACGRCAPGRWGGRILFDLLDKIARGEGSFDDIEHLKEVSQTMMQTSKCEIGRTVPKPILDLMENYKDQFDSCILEQKKSHEYDSDTQYIAKVTAPCVDMCPSHVDIPAYIEGVRDMEFTTSLQATRQTMPLAHTCGRVCPHPCEDACRRANLDEPISIMELKRLGADYETDHGLEWFHPQELKPARNDGKKVAIIGAGPAGLTAAYYLGLEGIAVDIFEELPVLGGEVAVGVPEYRMPIGKYNKDIELVTALPTVNV
;
A
#
# COMPACT_ATOMS: atom_id res chain seq x y z
N MET A 1 13.51 -11.30 -22.41
CA MET A 1 14.71 -11.25 -21.58
C MET A 1 15.14 -9.79 -21.57
N SER A 2 15.52 -9.27 -20.40
CA SER A 2 15.53 -7.83 -20.18
C SER A 2 16.89 -7.23 -20.52
N GLU A 3 16.97 -6.50 -21.64
CA GLU A 3 18.13 -5.66 -21.96
C GLU A 3 18.26 -4.58 -20.87
N ILE A 4 19.36 -4.60 -20.12
CA ILE A 4 19.61 -3.70 -18.99
C ILE A 4 20.90 -2.94 -19.24
N LEU A 5 20.86 -1.64 -19.00
CA LEU A 5 22.04 -0.79 -19.03
C LEU A 5 22.80 -0.86 -17.70
N PHE A 6 22.08 -0.73 -16.59
CA PHE A 6 22.64 -0.71 -15.25
C PHE A 6 21.62 -1.24 -14.24
N SER A 7 22.03 -2.03 -13.26
CA SER A 7 21.16 -2.52 -12.19
C SER A 7 21.93 -2.75 -10.89
N THR A 8 21.31 -2.40 -9.77
CA THR A 8 21.67 -2.83 -8.40
C THR A 8 20.56 -3.66 -7.75
N TRP A 9 19.52 -4.00 -8.50
CA TRP A 9 18.29 -4.61 -7.99
C TRP A 9 18.55 -5.93 -7.25
N GLN A 10 18.07 -6.01 -6.00
CA GLN A 10 18.21 -7.18 -5.14
C GLN A 10 19.66 -7.65 -4.96
N GLY A 11 20.62 -6.72 -5.03
CA GLY A 11 22.05 -7.01 -4.86
C GLY A 11 22.73 -7.62 -6.09
N GLU A 12 22.02 -7.77 -7.21
CA GLU A 12 22.60 -8.13 -8.49
C GLU A 12 23.16 -6.86 -9.15
N PHE A 13 24.50 -6.75 -9.18
CA PHE A 13 25.19 -5.63 -9.83
C PHE A 13 25.45 -5.95 -11.30
N VAL A 14 24.84 -5.17 -12.19
CA VAL A 14 25.04 -5.24 -13.64
C VAL A 14 25.39 -3.85 -14.14
N ASP A 15 26.49 -3.71 -14.87
CA ASP A 15 26.90 -2.44 -15.49
C ASP A 15 27.39 -2.68 -16.92
N ASN A 16 26.52 -2.37 -17.88
CA ASN A 16 26.76 -2.53 -19.31
C ASN A 16 27.06 -1.19 -20.00
N ARG A 17 27.24 -0.09 -19.26
CA ARG A 17 27.44 1.27 -19.83
C ARG A 17 28.68 1.38 -20.72
N ALA A 18 29.69 0.55 -20.48
CA ALA A 18 30.91 0.51 -21.28
C ALA A 18 30.86 -0.49 -22.46
N LEU A 19 29.78 -1.27 -22.57
CA LEU A 19 29.64 -2.34 -23.56
C LEU A 19 28.70 -1.93 -24.71
N PRO A 20 28.97 -2.36 -25.95
CA PRO A 20 28.02 -2.30 -27.05
C PRO A 20 26.71 -3.03 -26.68
N LYS A 21 25.57 -2.55 -27.21
CA LYS A 21 24.23 -3.10 -26.89
C LYS A 21 24.09 -4.61 -27.15
N ASP A 22 24.84 -5.13 -28.11
CA ASP A 22 24.89 -6.55 -28.47
C ASP A 22 25.61 -7.44 -27.45
N GLU A 23 26.34 -6.87 -26.50
CA GLU A 23 27.06 -7.58 -25.43
C GLU A 23 26.47 -7.37 -24.03
N TRP A 24 25.28 -6.76 -23.94
CA TRP A 24 24.66 -6.46 -22.65
C TRP A 24 24.30 -7.74 -21.88
N GLY A 25 24.80 -7.83 -20.64
CA GLY A 25 24.44 -8.90 -19.71
C GLY A 25 22.96 -8.85 -19.30
N GLU A 26 22.36 -10.01 -19.10
CA GLU A 26 20.98 -10.15 -18.63
C GLU A 26 20.91 -10.19 -17.10
N THR A 27 19.78 -9.75 -16.54
CA THR A 27 19.44 -9.95 -15.12
C THR A 27 18.79 -11.32 -14.90
N SER A 28 19.01 -11.89 -13.72
CA SER A 28 18.26 -13.05 -13.26
C SER A 28 16.78 -12.75 -12.92
N PHE A 29 16.41 -11.47 -12.79
CA PHE A 29 15.08 -11.03 -12.41
C PHE A 29 14.21 -10.56 -13.59
N LYS A 30 12.92 -10.85 -13.54
CA LYS A 30 11.95 -10.29 -14.49
C LYS A 30 11.59 -8.86 -14.09
N LEU A 31 12.25 -7.89 -14.72
CA LEU A 31 12.01 -6.47 -14.51
C LEU A 31 11.03 -5.87 -15.54
N PRO A 32 10.24 -4.84 -15.16
CA PRO A 32 9.21 -4.26 -16.01
C PRO A 32 9.78 -3.28 -17.06
N ILE A 33 10.35 -3.84 -18.13
CA ILE A 33 10.91 -3.07 -19.27
C ILE A 33 9.82 -2.30 -20.03
N GLU A 34 8.59 -2.81 -20.02
CA GLU A 34 7.42 -2.17 -20.62
C GLU A 34 6.41 -1.88 -19.51
N TYR A 35 5.95 -0.63 -19.42
CA TYR A 35 4.90 -0.25 -18.47
C TYR A 35 3.52 -0.66 -18.99
N ASP A 36 3.29 -0.46 -20.28
CA ASP A 36 2.14 -0.93 -21.04
C ASP A 36 2.64 -1.38 -22.42
N SER A 37 1.84 -2.16 -23.13
CA SER A 37 2.03 -2.68 -24.49
C SER A 37 2.52 -1.69 -25.56
N SER A 38 2.51 -0.38 -25.26
CA SER A 38 2.92 0.70 -26.15
C SER A 38 4.03 1.61 -25.61
N LYS A 39 4.44 1.46 -24.34
CA LYS A 39 5.37 2.39 -23.68
C LYS A 39 6.51 1.66 -22.95
N PRO A 40 7.75 1.75 -23.46
CA PRO A 40 8.91 1.23 -22.75
C PRO A 40 9.21 2.09 -21.50
N SER A 41 9.56 1.42 -20.41
CA SER A 41 10.08 1.99 -19.18
C SER A 41 11.54 2.42 -19.39
N ARG A 42 11.92 3.61 -18.93
CA ARG A 42 13.33 4.07 -18.96
C ARG A 42 14.13 3.59 -17.76
N ALA A 43 13.47 3.52 -16.61
CA ALA A 43 14.05 3.04 -15.35
C ALA A 43 12.97 2.43 -14.45
N PHE A 44 13.40 1.58 -13.54
CA PHE A 44 12.61 1.00 -12.46
C PHE A 44 13.38 1.20 -11.16
N ILE A 45 12.73 1.81 -10.17
CA ILE A 45 13.32 2.08 -8.84
C ILE A 45 12.41 1.52 -7.76
N GLY A 46 12.99 0.92 -6.73
CA GLY A 46 12.23 0.36 -5.63
C GLY A 46 13.07 0.10 -4.39
N TRP A 47 12.46 -0.59 -3.43
CA TRP A 47 13.02 -0.83 -2.09
C TRP A 47 14.43 -1.45 -2.08
N ASP A 48 14.83 -2.20 -3.10
CA ASP A 48 16.11 -2.93 -3.10
C ASP A 48 17.06 -2.56 -4.23
N GLY A 49 16.96 -1.33 -4.72
CA GLY A 49 17.86 -0.79 -5.73
C GLY A 49 17.13 -0.23 -6.94
N VAL A 50 17.89 -0.07 -8.02
CA VAL A 50 17.43 0.53 -9.26
C VAL A 50 17.83 -0.33 -10.46
N ALA A 51 17.02 -0.31 -11.51
CA ALA A 51 17.34 -0.86 -12.81
C ALA A 51 17.08 0.21 -13.87
N ILE A 52 18.05 0.43 -14.75
CA ILE A 52 18.03 1.46 -15.78
C ILE A 52 18.13 0.76 -17.13
N PHE A 53 17.24 1.13 -18.04
CA PHE A 53 17.13 0.56 -19.38
C PHE A 53 17.57 1.56 -20.46
N ASP A 54 17.65 2.86 -20.11
CA ASP A 54 17.93 3.97 -21.04
C ASP A 54 19.13 4.80 -20.54
N GLU A 55 20.05 5.13 -21.45
CA GLU A 55 21.27 5.91 -21.18
C GLU A 55 21.00 7.39 -20.92
N THR A 56 19.87 7.90 -21.37
CA THR A 56 19.50 9.32 -21.29
C THR A 56 18.91 9.72 -19.93
N ILE A 57 18.86 8.80 -18.97
CA ILE A 57 18.20 9.01 -17.68
C ILE A 57 18.90 10.09 -16.84
N ASP A 58 18.08 10.95 -16.23
CA ASP A 58 18.52 11.86 -15.17
C ASP A 58 18.37 11.16 -13.81
N ALA A 59 19.48 10.66 -13.30
CA ALA A 59 19.56 9.95 -12.01
C ALA A 59 19.21 10.86 -10.83
N VAL A 60 19.54 12.16 -10.92
CA VAL A 60 19.25 13.13 -9.86
C VAL A 60 17.74 13.37 -9.77
N LYS A 61 17.09 13.58 -10.92
CA LYS A 61 15.62 13.73 -10.99
C LYS A 61 14.90 12.44 -10.59
N LEU A 62 15.38 11.27 -11.04
CA LEU A 62 14.82 9.97 -10.64
C LEU A 62 14.88 9.75 -9.12
N ALA A 63 16.01 10.08 -8.48
CA ALA A 63 16.15 9.99 -7.03
C ALA A 63 15.22 10.98 -6.31
N CYS A 64 15.13 12.22 -6.80
CA CYS A 64 14.25 13.26 -6.26
C CYS A 64 12.78 12.82 -6.31
N GLU A 65 12.31 12.32 -7.46
CA GLU A 65 10.93 11.83 -7.61
C GLU A 65 10.66 10.62 -6.71
N TYR A 66 11.60 9.68 -6.59
CA TYR A 66 11.45 8.56 -5.67
C TYR A 66 11.31 9.01 -4.20
N ALA A 67 12.12 9.99 -3.78
CA ALA A 67 12.03 10.59 -2.46
C ALA A 67 10.72 11.36 -2.26
N ALA A 68 10.22 12.08 -3.28
CA ALA A 68 8.94 12.79 -3.24
C ALA A 68 7.77 11.82 -3.00
N GLN A 69 7.77 10.68 -3.69
CA GLN A 69 6.72 9.67 -3.54
C GLN A 69 6.74 9.00 -2.17
N TYR A 70 7.94 8.72 -1.64
CA TYR A 70 8.07 8.30 -0.25
C TYR A 70 7.60 9.38 0.73
N GLN A 71 7.88 10.66 0.46
CA GLN A 71 7.46 11.75 1.32
C GLN A 71 5.93 11.82 1.46
N ILE A 72 5.20 11.73 0.35
CA ILE A 72 3.72 11.67 0.35
C ILE A 72 3.23 10.53 1.24
N TYR A 73 3.81 9.32 1.07
CA TYR A 73 3.49 8.17 1.91
C TYR A 73 3.82 8.41 3.39
N SER A 74 5.00 8.95 3.69
CA SER A 74 5.51 9.08 5.05
C SER A 74 4.77 10.18 5.83
N GLU A 75 4.31 11.24 5.16
CA GLU A 75 3.47 12.28 5.75
C GLU A 75 2.09 11.74 6.13
N ALA A 76 1.50 10.89 5.29
CA ALA A 76 0.24 10.22 5.59
C ALA A 76 0.38 9.22 6.75
N CYS A 77 1.48 8.46 6.78
CA CYS A 77 1.74 7.46 7.82
C CYS A 77 2.08 8.09 9.19
N GLY A 78 3.04 9.02 9.24
CA GLY A 78 3.41 9.80 10.43
C GLY A 78 3.92 9.02 11.66
N ARG A 79 4.07 7.68 11.59
CA ARG A 79 4.29 6.83 12.78
C ARG A 79 5.68 6.89 13.41
N CYS A 80 6.71 7.31 12.69
CA CYS A 80 8.06 7.47 13.24
C CYS A 80 8.72 8.74 12.73
N ALA A 81 9.39 9.45 13.64
CA ALA A 81 10.17 10.65 13.30
C ALA A 81 11.20 10.41 12.19
N PRO A 82 12.04 9.34 12.23
CA PRO A 82 13.01 9.09 11.17
C PRO A 82 12.36 8.87 9.80
N GLY A 83 11.25 8.13 9.72
CA GLY A 83 10.55 7.94 8.45
C GLY A 83 9.91 9.23 7.93
N ARG A 84 9.16 9.94 8.77
CA ARG A 84 8.41 11.14 8.39
C ARG A 84 9.32 12.35 8.08
N TRP A 85 10.24 12.66 8.98
CA TRP A 85 11.13 13.80 8.80
C TRP A 85 12.32 13.46 7.91
N GLY A 86 12.82 12.23 7.98
CA GLY A 86 13.88 11.77 7.08
C GLY A 86 13.41 11.77 5.63
N GLY A 87 12.19 11.29 5.34
CA GLY A 87 11.59 11.39 4.00
C GLY A 87 11.57 12.81 3.45
N ARG A 88 11.21 13.78 4.31
CA ARG A 88 11.16 15.19 3.95
C ARG A 88 12.55 15.74 3.63
N ILE A 89 13.51 15.45 4.50
CA ILE A 89 14.88 15.90 4.34
C ILE A 89 15.50 15.30 3.07
N LEU A 90 15.27 14.01 2.79
CA LEU A 90 15.73 13.38 1.55
C LEU A 90 15.18 14.11 0.32
N PHE A 91 13.88 14.37 0.27
CA PHE A 91 13.26 15.10 -0.83
C PHE A 91 13.80 16.54 -0.95
N ASP A 92 13.79 17.31 0.14
CA ASP A 92 14.21 18.71 0.14
C ASP A 92 15.69 18.86 -0.30
N LEU A 93 16.58 17.96 0.13
CA LEU A 93 18.00 17.97 -0.27
C LEU A 93 18.17 17.55 -1.74
N LEU A 94 17.47 16.51 -2.20
CA LEU A 94 17.54 16.07 -3.58
C LEU A 94 16.97 17.11 -4.55
N ASP A 95 15.86 17.76 -4.19
CA ASP A 95 15.28 18.86 -4.95
C ASP A 95 16.22 20.07 -5.02
N LYS A 96 16.85 20.43 -3.90
CA LYS A 96 17.88 21.49 -3.86
C LYS A 96 19.06 21.18 -4.78
N ILE A 97 19.56 19.94 -4.77
CA ILE A 97 20.63 19.48 -5.68
C ILE A 97 20.15 19.53 -7.14
N ALA A 98 18.94 19.03 -7.41
CA ALA A 98 18.37 18.98 -8.76
C ALA A 98 18.13 20.39 -9.36
N ARG A 99 17.88 21.40 -8.52
CA ARG A 99 17.82 22.81 -8.93
C ARG A 99 19.17 23.46 -9.24
N GLY A 100 20.28 22.79 -8.93
CA GLY A 100 21.62 23.36 -9.03
C GLY A 100 21.98 24.30 -7.88
N GLU A 101 21.24 24.25 -6.77
CA GLU A 101 21.47 25.06 -5.57
C GLU A 101 22.15 24.26 -4.44
N GLY A 102 22.50 23.00 -4.72
CA GLY A 102 23.10 22.08 -3.77
C GLY A 102 24.59 22.30 -3.54
N SER A 103 25.10 21.69 -2.47
CA SER A 103 26.50 21.68 -2.07
C SER A 103 26.95 20.27 -1.67
N PHE A 104 28.26 20.04 -1.57
CA PHE A 104 28.78 18.76 -1.07
C PHE A 104 28.39 18.48 0.40
N ASP A 105 28.13 19.52 1.20
CA ASP A 105 27.63 19.34 2.57
C ASP A 105 26.20 18.74 2.56
N ASP A 106 25.38 19.07 1.56
CA ASP A 106 24.04 18.49 1.41
C ASP A 106 24.11 17.00 1.06
N ILE A 107 25.12 16.57 0.28
CA ILE A 107 25.37 15.16 -0.04
C ILE A 107 25.74 14.36 1.22
N GLU A 108 26.60 14.91 2.07
CA GLU A 108 26.99 14.27 3.33
C GLU A 108 25.81 14.22 4.32
N HIS A 109 25.02 15.29 4.42
CA HIS A 109 23.79 15.30 5.22
C HIS A 109 22.79 14.24 4.73
N LEU A 110 22.61 14.12 3.41
CA LEU A 110 21.73 13.11 2.81
C LEU A 110 22.18 11.69 3.19
N LYS A 111 23.48 11.40 3.16
CA LYS A 111 24.04 10.12 3.61
C LYS A 111 23.80 9.87 5.10
N GLU A 112 24.01 10.87 5.95
CA GLU A 112 23.78 10.76 7.40
C GLU A 112 22.32 10.44 7.73
N VAL A 113 21.39 11.18 7.14
CA VAL A 113 19.95 10.95 7.31
C VAL A 113 19.56 9.57 6.77
N SER A 114 20.10 9.19 5.62
CA SER A 114 19.88 7.86 5.03
C SER A 114 20.29 6.75 6.00
N GLN A 115 21.48 6.81 6.58
CA GLN A 115 21.94 5.82 7.56
C GLN A 115 21.05 5.78 8.81
N THR A 116 20.65 6.95 9.31
CA THR A 116 19.74 7.06 10.46
C THR A 116 18.40 6.41 10.16
N MET A 117 17.81 6.67 8.99
CA MET A 117 16.55 6.06 8.56
C MET A 117 16.66 4.54 8.44
N MET A 118 17.73 4.04 7.82
CA MET A 118 17.98 2.60 7.65
C MET A 118 18.03 1.85 9.00
N GLN A 119 18.55 2.49 10.04
CA GLN A 119 18.70 1.87 11.36
C GLN A 119 17.48 2.06 12.28
N THR A 120 16.83 3.23 12.21
CA THR A 120 15.88 3.67 13.25
C THR A 120 14.42 3.74 12.80
N SER A 121 14.14 3.65 11.50
CA SER A 121 12.76 3.57 11.00
C SER A 121 12.04 2.32 11.54
N LYS A 122 10.76 2.49 11.89
CA LYS A 122 9.93 1.40 12.47
C LYS A 122 9.53 0.32 11.47
N CYS A 123 9.36 0.70 10.20
CA CYS A 123 8.92 -0.19 9.13
C CYS A 123 10.02 -0.38 8.08
N GLU A 124 9.95 -1.49 7.34
CA GLU A 124 10.95 -1.79 6.31
C GLU A 124 10.94 -0.76 5.17
N ILE A 125 9.78 -0.20 4.78
CA ILE A 125 9.73 0.85 3.74
C ILE A 125 10.63 2.03 4.11
N GLY A 126 10.54 2.52 5.35
CA GLY A 126 11.37 3.62 5.83
C GLY A 126 12.83 3.25 6.04
N ARG A 127 13.14 1.96 6.19
CA ARG A 127 14.52 1.48 6.25
C ARG A 127 15.14 1.31 4.87
N THR A 128 14.34 0.92 3.88
CA THR A 128 14.83 0.55 2.55
C THR A 128 14.84 1.72 1.57
N VAL A 129 13.98 2.74 1.75
CA VAL A 129 13.92 3.91 0.85
C VAL A 129 15.28 4.57 0.59
N PRO A 130 16.23 4.68 1.54
CA PRO A 130 17.49 5.36 1.24
C PRO A 130 18.40 4.53 0.33
N LYS A 131 18.26 3.20 0.29
CA LYS A 131 19.15 2.31 -0.46
C LYS A 131 19.27 2.67 -1.96
N PRO A 132 18.20 2.71 -2.76
CA PRO A 132 18.32 3.05 -4.19
C PRO A 132 18.81 4.49 -4.42
N ILE A 133 18.55 5.41 -3.49
CA ILE A 133 19.06 6.79 -3.57
C ILE A 133 20.58 6.78 -3.42
N LEU A 134 21.10 6.06 -2.42
CA LEU A 134 22.54 5.90 -2.22
C LEU A 134 23.20 5.18 -3.40
N ASP A 135 22.56 4.15 -3.96
CA ASP A 135 23.05 3.45 -5.16
C ASP A 135 23.18 4.40 -6.35
N LEU A 136 22.19 5.27 -6.59
CA LEU A 136 22.25 6.28 -7.64
C LEU A 136 23.34 7.31 -7.39
N MET A 137 23.52 7.77 -6.15
CA MET A 137 24.57 8.73 -5.80
C MET A 137 25.97 8.18 -6.01
N GLU A 138 26.20 6.89 -5.72
CA GLU A 138 27.49 6.25 -5.92
C GLU A 138 27.77 5.99 -7.41
N ASN A 139 26.79 5.46 -8.15
CA ASN A 139 27.00 4.98 -9.51
C ASN A 139 26.78 6.04 -10.60
N TYR A 140 26.05 7.11 -10.30
CA TYR A 140 25.81 8.27 -11.18
C TYR A 140 26.37 9.56 -10.58
N LYS A 141 27.43 9.45 -9.78
CA LYS A 141 28.08 10.57 -9.08
C LYS A 141 28.34 11.77 -9.98
N ASP A 142 28.79 11.54 -11.22
CA ASP A 142 29.07 12.61 -12.18
C ASP A 142 27.86 13.53 -12.43
N GLN A 143 26.63 12.98 -12.44
CA GLN A 143 25.42 13.79 -12.62
C GLN A 143 25.17 14.67 -11.39
N PHE A 144 25.32 14.13 -10.17
CA PHE A 144 25.20 14.89 -8.92
C PHE A 144 26.30 15.96 -8.79
N ASP A 145 27.55 15.58 -9.03
CA ASP A 145 28.71 16.48 -8.99
C ASP A 145 28.55 17.61 -10.02
N SER A 146 28.02 17.33 -11.22
CA SER A 146 27.80 18.37 -12.24
C SER A 146 26.76 19.41 -11.81
N CYS A 147 25.67 19.00 -11.14
CA CYS A 147 24.66 19.93 -10.64
C CYS A 147 25.24 20.85 -9.55
N ILE A 148 26.11 20.31 -8.69
CA ILE A 148 26.75 21.04 -7.60
C ILE A 148 27.88 21.95 -8.10
N LEU A 149 28.80 21.44 -8.92
CA LEU A 149 29.98 22.18 -9.36
C LEU A 149 29.64 23.28 -10.37
N GLU A 150 28.71 22.99 -11.29
CA GLU A 150 28.31 23.95 -12.32
C GLU A 150 27.12 24.82 -11.88
N GLN A 151 26.53 24.55 -10.71
CA GLN A 151 25.34 25.26 -10.19
C GLN A 151 24.23 25.37 -11.24
N LYS A 152 23.99 24.26 -11.95
CA LYS A 152 22.98 24.14 -13.00
C LYS A 152 21.94 23.12 -12.60
N LYS A 153 20.72 23.32 -13.11
CA LYS A 153 19.64 22.34 -12.96
C LYS A 153 20.03 21.00 -13.59
N SER A 154 19.48 19.92 -13.05
CA SER A 154 19.62 18.59 -13.63
C SER A 154 19.00 18.54 -15.03
N HIS A 155 19.47 17.61 -15.86
CA HIS A 155 19.17 17.54 -17.29
C HIS A 155 17.66 17.53 -17.60
N GLU A 156 16.87 16.83 -16.79
CA GLU A 156 15.42 16.68 -16.95
C GLU A 156 14.62 17.39 -15.84
N TYR A 157 15.21 18.39 -15.17
CA TYR A 157 14.53 19.06 -14.05
C TYR A 157 13.21 19.73 -14.47
N ASP A 158 13.23 20.48 -15.58
CA ASP A 158 12.08 21.20 -16.14
C ASP A 158 11.36 20.40 -17.25
N SER A 159 11.65 19.10 -17.42
CA SER A 159 11.02 18.29 -18.48
C SER A 159 9.64 17.77 -18.07
N ASP A 160 8.81 17.47 -19.06
CA ASP A 160 7.52 16.79 -18.86
C ASP A 160 7.66 15.25 -18.70
N THR A 161 8.82 14.77 -18.23
CA THR A 161 9.04 13.32 -18.02
C THR A 161 8.01 12.79 -17.01
N GLN A 162 7.24 11.78 -17.41
CA GLN A 162 6.23 11.17 -16.56
C GLN A 162 6.84 10.11 -15.64
N TYR A 163 6.69 10.30 -14.33
CA TYR A 163 7.04 9.31 -13.31
C TYR A 163 5.77 8.67 -12.76
N ILE A 164 5.74 7.34 -12.73
CA ILE A 164 4.61 6.57 -12.21
C ILE A 164 5.08 5.84 -10.96
N ALA A 165 4.43 6.13 -9.83
CA ALA A 165 4.70 5.49 -8.57
C ALA A 165 3.50 4.66 -8.13
N LYS A 166 3.77 3.41 -7.74
CA LYS A 166 2.78 2.52 -7.11
C LYS A 166 3.36 2.00 -5.81
N VAL A 167 2.95 2.57 -4.69
CA VAL A 167 3.22 2.03 -3.35
C VAL A 167 2.11 1.04 -3.04
N THR A 168 2.38 -0.25 -3.10
CA THR A 168 1.42 -1.30 -2.74
C THR A 168 2.08 -2.39 -1.89
N ALA A 169 1.27 -3.11 -1.13
CA ALA A 169 1.66 -4.37 -0.53
C ALA A 169 1.02 -5.50 -1.35
N PRO A 170 1.77 -6.54 -1.78
CA PRO A 170 1.21 -7.61 -2.60
C PRO A 170 -0.01 -8.31 -1.97
N CYS A 171 -0.09 -8.33 -0.64
CA CYS A 171 -1.26 -8.84 0.08
C CYS A 171 -2.53 -8.01 -0.21
N VAL A 172 -2.42 -6.69 -0.37
CA VAL A 172 -3.54 -5.80 -0.71
C VAL A 172 -3.98 -6.03 -2.16
N ASP A 173 -3.02 -6.17 -3.08
CA ASP A 173 -3.31 -6.46 -4.49
C ASP A 173 -4.00 -7.83 -4.66
N MET A 174 -3.63 -8.84 -3.86
CA MET A 174 -4.27 -10.16 -3.87
C MET A 174 -5.63 -10.21 -3.16
N CYS A 175 -5.93 -9.24 -2.30
CA CYS A 175 -7.21 -9.20 -1.61
C CYS A 175 -8.32 -8.75 -2.58
N PRO A 176 -9.40 -9.52 -2.79
CA PRO A 176 -10.48 -9.14 -3.71
C PRO A 176 -11.19 -7.82 -3.36
N SER A 177 -11.13 -7.41 -2.09
CA SER A 177 -11.73 -6.18 -1.57
C SER A 177 -10.68 -5.05 -1.39
N HIS A 178 -9.41 -5.31 -1.74
CA HIS A 178 -8.29 -4.35 -1.59
C HIS A 178 -8.25 -3.68 -0.20
N VAL A 179 -8.57 -4.45 0.85
CA VAL A 179 -8.54 -3.96 2.23
C VAL A 179 -7.12 -3.55 2.62
N ASP A 180 -6.99 -2.52 3.45
CA ASP A 180 -5.68 -2.02 3.89
C ASP A 180 -5.07 -2.93 4.95
N ILE A 181 -4.46 -4.03 4.47
CA ILE A 181 -3.83 -5.07 5.29
C ILE A 181 -2.69 -4.53 6.15
N PRO A 182 -1.73 -3.75 5.61
CA PRO A 182 -0.69 -3.15 6.42
C PRO A 182 -1.25 -2.29 7.55
N ALA A 183 -2.27 -1.45 7.29
CA ALA A 183 -2.80 -0.56 8.31
C ALA A 183 -3.45 -1.31 9.47
N TYR A 184 -4.28 -2.34 9.22
CA TYR A 184 -4.89 -3.06 10.34
C TYR A 184 -3.90 -3.93 11.11
N ILE A 185 -2.90 -4.53 10.46
CA ILE A 185 -1.86 -5.30 11.15
C ILE A 185 -1.06 -4.37 12.08
N GLU A 186 -0.70 -3.18 11.62
CA GLU A 186 -0.01 -2.19 12.47
C GLU A 186 -0.93 -1.65 13.57
N GLY A 187 -2.25 -1.57 13.35
CA GLY A 187 -3.23 -1.28 14.40
C GLY A 187 -3.25 -2.36 15.49
N VAL A 188 -3.27 -3.64 15.11
CA VAL A 188 -3.16 -4.76 16.06
C VAL A 188 -1.84 -4.73 16.81
N ARG A 189 -0.72 -4.52 16.10
CA ARG A 189 0.63 -4.46 16.69
C ARG A 189 0.73 -3.42 17.79
N ASP A 190 0.14 -2.25 17.57
CA ASP A 190 0.16 -1.13 18.52
C ASP A 190 -1.01 -1.19 19.54
N MET A 191 -1.83 -2.25 19.51
CA MET A 191 -3.04 -2.42 20.34
C MET A 191 -4.11 -1.32 20.11
N GLU A 192 -4.06 -0.65 18.96
CA GLU A 192 -5.03 0.34 18.50
C GLU A 192 -6.13 -0.32 17.68
N PHE A 193 -6.98 -1.10 18.36
CA PHE A 193 -8.00 -1.93 17.72
C PHE A 193 -9.07 -1.14 16.96
N THR A 194 -9.37 0.09 17.37
CA THR A 194 -10.29 0.98 16.64
C THR A 194 -9.72 1.36 15.28
N THR A 195 -8.45 1.74 15.20
CA THR A 195 -7.78 2.03 13.93
C THR A 195 -7.65 0.77 13.07
N SER A 196 -7.38 -0.38 13.69
CA SER A 196 -7.39 -1.68 13.01
C SER A 196 -8.75 -1.99 12.38
N LEU A 197 -9.83 -1.77 13.14
CA LEU A 197 -11.19 -1.99 12.66
C LEU A 197 -11.54 -1.02 11.54
N GLN A 198 -11.12 0.25 11.65
CA GLN A 198 -11.32 1.24 10.61
C GLN A 198 -10.71 0.81 9.27
N ALA A 199 -9.44 0.42 9.27
CA ALA A 199 -8.77 -0.08 8.07
C ALA A 199 -9.44 -1.32 7.47
N THR A 200 -10.04 -2.18 8.31
CA THR A 200 -10.76 -3.37 7.87
C THR A 200 -12.13 -3.03 7.27
N ARG A 201 -12.96 -2.27 8.01
CA ARG A 201 -14.35 -1.99 7.63
C ARG A 201 -14.51 -0.98 6.49
N GLN A 202 -13.45 -0.28 6.10
CA GLN A 202 -13.49 0.60 4.92
C GLN A 202 -13.99 -0.15 3.69
N THR A 203 -13.56 -1.41 3.51
CA THR A 203 -13.93 -2.22 2.34
C THR A 203 -14.54 -3.58 2.69
N MET A 204 -14.55 -3.98 3.98
CA MET A 204 -15.12 -5.24 4.46
C MET A 204 -16.03 -5.03 5.67
N PRO A 205 -17.35 -4.77 5.49
CA PRO A 205 -18.25 -4.54 6.62
C PRO A 205 -18.44 -5.78 7.51
N LEU A 206 -18.42 -6.98 6.93
CA LEU A 206 -18.60 -8.26 7.63
C LEU A 206 -17.27 -8.76 8.21
N ALA A 207 -16.67 -7.95 9.07
CA ALA A 207 -15.31 -8.15 9.57
C ALA A 207 -15.15 -9.44 10.40
N HIS A 208 -16.16 -9.84 11.18
CA HIS A 208 -16.07 -11.10 11.94
C HIS A 208 -16.00 -12.31 11.02
N THR A 209 -16.79 -12.31 9.94
CA THR A 209 -16.84 -13.34 8.91
C THR A 209 -15.53 -13.39 8.14
N CYS A 210 -15.08 -12.25 7.60
CA CYS A 210 -13.86 -12.16 6.80
C CYS A 210 -12.56 -12.44 7.58
N GLY A 211 -12.59 -12.41 8.92
CA GLY A 211 -11.45 -12.78 9.77
C GLY A 211 -11.49 -14.23 10.31
N ARG A 212 -12.38 -15.07 9.78
CA ARG A 212 -12.54 -16.49 10.20
C ARG A 212 -12.67 -17.48 9.05
N VAL A 213 -13.40 -17.09 7.99
CA VAL A 213 -13.71 -18.01 6.87
C VAL A 213 -13.11 -17.57 5.54
N CYS A 214 -12.36 -16.47 5.52
CA CYS A 214 -11.70 -15.99 4.31
C CYS A 214 -10.70 -17.04 3.79
N PRO A 215 -10.65 -17.29 2.47
CA PRO A 215 -9.63 -18.17 1.89
C PRO A 215 -8.23 -17.53 1.83
N HIS A 216 -8.08 -16.30 2.35
CA HIS A 216 -6.82 -15.61 2.60
C HIS A 216 -5.75 -15.68 1.48
N PRO A 217 -6.08 -15.37 0.20
CA PRO A 217 -5.10 -15.34 -0.89
C PRO A 217 -4.00 -14.29 -0.69
N CYS A 218 -4.26 -13.32 0.19
CA CYS A 218 -3.28 -12.33 0.63
C CYS A 218 -2.10 -12.93 1.41
N GLU A 219 -2.29 -14.07 2.07
CA GLU A 219 -1.21 -14.77 2.81
C GLU A 219 -0.26 -15.46 1.82
N ASP A 220 -0.76 -16.01 0.71
CA ASP A 220 0.06 -16.63 -0.33
C ASP A 220 1.03 -15.64 -0.99
N ALA A 221 0.64 -14.36 -1.09
CA ALA A 221 1.49 -13.29 -1.61
C ALA A 221 2.24 -12.50 -0.53
N CYS A 222 2.19 -12.95 0.73
CA CYS A 222 2.84 -12.23 1.82
C CYS A 222 4.36 -12.25 1.64
N ARG A 223 4.97 -11.07 1.50
CA ARG A 223 6.42 -10.93 1.35
C ARG A 223 7.24 -11.44 2.53
N ARG A 224 6.61 -11.62 3.71
CA ARG A 224 7.25 -12.22 4.88
C ARG A 224 7.71 -13.66 4.62
N ALA A 225 7.05 -14.37 3.70
CA ALA A 225 7.46 -15.70 3.24
C ALA A 225 8.87 -15.74 2.62
N ASN A 226 9.43 -14.60 2.21
CA ASN A 226 10.81 -14.52 1.74
C ASN A 226 11.84 -14.65 2.89
N LEU A 227 11.40 -14.50 4.14
CA LEU A 227 12.23 -14.62 5.34
C LEU A 227 11.90 -15.89 6.13
N ASP A 228 10.62 -16.07 6.47
CA ASP A 228 10.12 -17.21 7.23
C ASP A 228 8.74 -17.66 6.72
N GLU A 229 7.66 -17.27 7.39
CA GLU A 229 6.29 -17.69 7.08
C GLU A 229 5.36 -16.48 6.88
N PRO A 230 4.31 -16.60 6.06
CA PRO A 230 3.30 -15.56 5.94
C PRO A 230 2.74 -15.13 7.30
N ILE A 231 2.42 -13.85 7.40
CA ILE A 231 1.66 -13.35 8.55
C ILE A 231 0.27 -14.00 8.53
N SER A 232 -0.30 -14.33 9.70
CA SER A 232 -1.69 -14.77 9.84
C SER A 232 -2.68 -13.60 9.63
N ILE A 233 -2.69 -13.06 8.41
CA ILE A 233 -3.45 -11.89 7.98
C ILE A 233 -4.95 -12.06 8.28
N MET A 234 -5.53 -13.23 7.99
CA MET A 234 -6.95 -13.48 8.28
C MET A 234 -7.25 -13.41 9.78
N GLU A 235 -6.43 -14.04 10.60
CA GLU A 235 -6.63 -14.14 12.04
C GLU A 235 -6.50 -12.76 12.72
N LEU A 236 -5.56 -11.93 12.26
CA LEU A 236 -5.39 -10.56 12.76
C LEU A 236 -6.57 -9.66 12.37
N LYS A 237 -7.18 -9.89 11.20
CA LYS A 237 -8.29 -9.08 10.69
C LYS A 237 -9.51 -9.03 11.62
N ARG A 238 -9.82 -10.13 12.32
CA ARG A 238 -10.99 -10.15 13.22
C ARG A 238 -10.78 -9.37 14.52
N LEU A 239 -9.54 -9.07 14.92
CA LEU A 239 -9.26 -8.54 16.25
C LEU A 239 -9.92 -7.19 16.52
N GLY A 240 -9.96 -6.30 15.54
CA GLY A 240 -10.67 -5.01 15.68
C GLY A 240 -12.17 -5.19 15.94
N ALA A 241 -12.82 -6.11 15.21
CA ALA A 241 -14.25 -6.36 15.36
C ALA A 241 -14.57 -7.14 16.64
N ASP A 242 -13.72 -8.10 17.00
CA ASP A 242 -13.82 -8.81 18.27
C ASP A 242 -13.65 -7.84 19.44
N TYR A 243 -12.69 -6.91 19.39
CA TYR A 243 -12.53 -5.88 20.41
C TYR A 243 -13.79 -5.02 20.57
N GLU A 244 -14.36 -4.51 19.47
CA GLU A 244 -15.59 -3.71 19.49
C GLU A 244 -16.74 -4.47 20.17
N THR A 245 -16.97 -5.72 19.75
CA THR A 245 -18.11 -6.50 20.25
C THR A 245 -17.93 -7.04 21.65
N ASP A 246 -16.73 -7.49 22.01
CA ASP A 246 -16.44 -8.08 23.32
C ASP A 246 -16.41 -7.02 24.43
N HIS A 247 -16.20 -5.74 24.07
CA HIS A 247 -16.27 -4.60 25.00
C HIS A 247 -17.59 -3.83 24.92
N GLY A 248 -18.53 -4.25 24.07
CA GLY A 248 -19.84 -3.59 23.93
C GLY A 248 -19.75 -2.14 23.45
N LEU A 249 -18.79 -1.84 22.58
CA LEU A 249 -18.65 -0.51 21.99
C LEU A 249 -19.80 -0.24 21.00
N GLU A 250 -20.06 1.04 20.74
CA GLU A 250 -20.97 1.44 19.67
C GLU A 250 -20.41 1.01 18.30
N TRP A 251 -21.31 0.71 17.36
CA TRP A 251 -20.94 0.31 16.02
C TRP A 251 -20.12 1.39 15.32
N PHE A 252 -18.88 1.04 15.00
CA PHE A 252 -17.98 1.88 14.25
C PHE A 252 -18.23 1.73 12.75
N HIS A 253 -18.60 2.85 12.11
CA HIS A 253 -18.72 2.99 10.67
C HIS A 253 -17.61 3.94 10.16
N PRO A 254 -16.70 3.50 9.28
CA PRO A 254 -15.65 4.37 8.74
C PRO A 254 -16.17 5.55 7.92
N GLN A 255 -17.40 5.48 7.43
CA GLN A 255 -18.07 6.53 6.68
C GLN A 255 -19.24 7.05 7.51
N GLU A 256 -19.42 8.37 7.53
CA GLU A 256 -20.56 8.99 8.19
C GLU A 256 -21.86 8.59 7.51
N LEU A 257 -22.86 8.21 8.32
CA LEU A 257 -24.19 7.90 7.85
C LEU A 257 -24.84 9.14 7.24
N LYS A 258 -25.18 9.09 5.95
CA LYS A 258 -25.91 10.17 5.29
C LYS A 258 -27.38 10.16 5.71
N PRO A 259 -28.04 11.33 5.76
CA PRO A 259 -29.47 11.41 6.00
C PRO A 259 -30.26 10.59 4.98
N ALA A 260 -31.37 10.01 5.44
CA ALA A 260 -32.25 9.21 4.58
C ALA A 260 -32.69 10.00 3.33
N ARG A 261 -32.53 9.39 2.17
CA ARG A 261 -32.96 9.93 0.88
C ARG A 261 -34.47 9.81 0.75
N ASN A 262 -35.13 10.93 0.52
CA ASN A 262 -36.56 11.00 0.28
C ASN A 262 -36.85 11.28 -1.22
N ASP A 263 -36.18 10.56 -2.12
CA ASP A 263 -36.31 10.75 -3.58
C ASP A 263 -37.41 9.88 -4.22
N GLY A 264 -38.18 9.15 -3.40
CA GLY A 264 -39.30 8.31 -3.82
C GLY A 264 -38.91 6.99 -4.49
N LYS A 265 -37.61 6.68 -4.59
CA LYS A 265 -37.14 5.40 -5.13
C LYS A 265 -37.18 4.32 -4.04
N LYS A 266 -37.37 3.07 -4.47
CA LYS A 266 -37.35 1.89 -3.61
C LYS A 266 -36.30 0.92 -4.10
N VAL A 267 -35.54 0.33 -3.18
CA VAL A 267 -34.51 -0.66 -3.49
C VAL A 267 -34.83 -1.93 -2.72
N ALA A 268 -34.87 -3.05 -3.44
CA ALA A 268 -35.05 -4.37 -2.89
C ALA A 268 -33.78 -5.19 -3.08
N ILE A 269 -33.37 -5.93 -2.05
CA ILE A 269 -32.24 -6.86 -2.07
C ILE A 269 -32.80 -8.26 -1.86
N ILE A 270 -32.52 -9.19 -2.77
CA ILE A 270 -32.99 -10.58 -2.67
C ILE A 270 -31.84 -11.43 -2.12
N GLY A 271 -32.05 -11.98 -0.93
CA GLY A 271 -31.08 -12.77 -0.16
C GLY A 271 -30.32 -11.94 0.86
N ALA A 272 -30.31 -12.40 2.10
CA ALA A 272 -29.57 -11.85 3.24
C ALA A 272 -28.21 -12.55 3.45
N GLY A 273 -27.60 -13.06 2.38
CA GLY A 273 -26.23 -13.57 2.39
C GLY A 273 -25.18 -12.45 2.45
N PRO A 274 -23.87 -12.79 2.43
CA PRO A 274 -22.80 -11.79 2.51
C PRO A 274 -22.89 -10.68 1.45
N ALA A 275 -23.28 -11.04 0.22
CA ALA A 275 -23.47 -10.07 -0.87
C ALA A 275 -24.62 -9.10 -0.59
N GLY A 276 -25.78 -9.61 -0.15
CA GLY A 276 -26.95 -8.79 0.15
C GLY A 276 -26.73 -7.88 1.36
N LEU A 277 -26.14 -8.42 2.44
CA LEU A 277 -25.80 -7.64 3.64
C LEU A 277 -24.77 -6.55 3.34
N THR A 278 -23.73 -6.86 2.54
CA THR A 278 -22.72 -5.87 2.14
C THR A 278 -23.34 -4.76 1.27
N ALA A 279 -24.22 -5.13 0.33
CA ALA A 279 -24.93 -4.15 -0.49
C ALA A 279 -25.84 -3.26 0.36
N ALA A 280 -26.60 -3.85 1.30
CA ALA A 280 -27.47 -3.14 2.22
C ALA A 280 -26.68 -2.17 3.11
N TYR A 281 -25.52 -2.59 3.61
CA TYR A 281 -24.64 -1.76 4.41
C TYR A 281 -24.21 -0.49 3.68
N TYR A 282 -23.63 -0.62 2.48
CA TYR A 282 -23.14 0.55 1.73
C TYR A 282 -24.27 1.45 1.23
N LEU A 283 -25.40 0.88 0.79
CA LEU A 283 -26.58 1.67 0.42
C LEU A 283 -27.16 2.39 1.64
N GLY A 284 -27.19 1.73 2.80
CA GLY A 284 -27.67 2.32 4.04
C GLY A 284 -26.80 3.47 4.52
N LEU A 285 -25.47 3.34 4.46
CA LEU A 285 -24.55 4.45 4.74
C LEU A 285 -24.78 5.66 3.83
N GLU A 286 -25.17 5.43 2.57
CA GLU A 286 -25.54 6.47 1.62
C GLU A 286 -26.96 7.04 1.84
N GLY A 287 -27.65 6.63 2.90
CA GLY A 287 -29.00 7.05 3.25
C GLY A 287 -30.08 6.46 2.33
N ILE A 288 -29.77 5.45 1.53
CA ILE A 288 -30.74 4.80 0.65
C ILE A 288 -31.49 3.74 1.44
N ALA A 289 -32.82 3.87 1.53
CA ALA A 289 -33.68 2.87 2.14
C ALA A 289 -33.70 1.58 1.31
N VAL A 290 -33.43 0.45 1.95
CA VAL A 290 -33.40 -0.88 1.33
C VAL A 290 -34.28 -1.85 2.11
N ASP A 291 -34.98 -2.72 1.38
CA ASP A 291 -35.72 -3.85 1.94
C ASP A 291 -35.05 -5.15 1.50
N ILE A 292 -34.55 -5.95 2.45
CA ILE A 292 -33.95 -7.26 2.20
C ILE A 292 -35.03 -8.33 2.29
N PHE A 293 -35.11 -9.23 1.31
CA PHE A 293 -36.02 -10.36 1.30
C PHE A 293 -35.21 -11.65 1.39
N GLU A 294 -35.40 -12.44 2.45
CA GLU A 294 -34.71 -13.72 2.66
C GLU A 294 -35.73 -14.87 2.70
N GLU A 295 -35.36 -16.00 2.07
CA GLU A 295 -36.17 -17.21 2.02
C GLU A 295 -35.99 -18.05 3.30
N LEU A 296 -34.77 -18.09 3.83
CA LEU A 296 -34.39 -18.87 5.00
C LEU A 296 -34.91 -18.25 6.31
N PRO A 297 -35.13 -19.05 7.36
CA PRO A 297 -35.55 -18.55 8.67
C PRO A 297 -34.43 -17.81 9.43
N VAL A 298 -33.24 -17.70 8.84
CA VAL A 298 -32.05 -17.06 9.41
C VAL A 298 -31.39 -16.20 8.34
N LEU A 299 -30.80 -15.08 8.77
CA LEU A 299 -30.01 -14.24 7.90
C LEU A 299 -28.61 -14.85 7.73
N GLY A 300 -27.97 -14.58 6.60
CA GLY A 300 -26.56 -14.91 6.36
C GLY A 300 -26.22 -15.89 5.28
N GLY A 301 -27.23 -16.47 4.65
CA GLY A 301 -27.05 -17.41 3.54
C GLY A 301 -26.06 -18.51 3.92
N GLU A 302 -25.16 -18.85 2.98
CA GLU A 302 -24.21 -19.95 3.14
C GLU A 302 -23.29 -19.85 4.36
N VAL A 303 -22.96 -18.64 4.82
CA VAL A 303 -22.13 -18.48 6.02
C VAL A 303 -22.87 -18.98 7.26
N ALA A 304 -24.17 -18.71 7.36
CA ALA A 304 -24.99 -19.11 8.50
C ALA A 304 -25.36 -20.59 8.47
N VAL A 305 -25.67 -21.14 7.29
CA VAL A 305 -26.20 -22.52 7.17
C VAL A 305 -25.21 -23.56 6.66
N GLY A 306 -24.10 -23.13 6.05
CA GLY A 306 -23.12 -24.01 5.43
C GLY A 306 -21.81 -24.13 6.19
N VAL A 307 -21.38 -23.09 6.91
CA VAL A 307 -20.11 -23.11 7.63
C VAL A 307 -20.28 -23.71 9.03
N PRO A 308 -19.45 -24.71 9.42
CA PRO A 308 -19.50 -25.27 10.76
C PRO A 308 -19.21 -24.23 11.86
N GLU A 309 -19.93 -24.33 12.99
CA GLU A 309 -19.85 -23.38 14.11
C GLU A 309 -18.44 -23.26 14.72
N TYR A 310 -17.66 -24.34 14.74
CA TYR A 310 -16.28 -24.31 15.24
C TYR A 310 -15.35 -23.44 14.38
N ARG A 311 -15.71 -23.20 13.11
CA ARG A 311 -14.96 -22.32 12.19
C ARG A 311 -15.56 -20.92 12.18
N MET A 312 -16.88 -20.80 12.18
CA MET A 312 -17.59 -19.54 12.25
C MET A 312 -18.63 -19.56 13.37
N PRO A 313 -18.31 -19.02 14.56
CA PRO A 313 -19.25 -18.99 15.67
C PRO A 313 -20.50 -18.18 15.31
N ILE A 314 -21.68 -18.76 15.49
CA ILE A 314 -22.97 -18.13 15.15
C ILE A 314 -23.11 -16.78 15.86
N GLY A 315 -22.69 -16.69 17.13
CA GLY A 315 -22.73 -15.45 17.90
C GLY A 315 -21.90 -14.32 17.28
N LYS A 316 -20.73 -14.62 16.70
CA LYS A 316 -19.88 -13.62 16.03
C LYS A 316 -20.41 -13.26 14.66
N TYR A 317 -20.97 -14.24 13.95
CA TYR A 317 -21.63 -13.98 12.67
C TYR A 317 -22.83 -13.04 12.83
N ASN A 318 -23.66 -13.26 13.84
CA ASN A 318 -24.80 -12.40 14.14
C ASN A 318 -24.38 -10.95 14.44
N LYS A 319 -23.16 -10.70 14.95
CA LYS A 319 -22.65 -9.33 15.12
C LYS A 319 -22.46 -8.60 13.80
N ASP A 320 -21.99 -9.28 12.75
CA ASP A 320 -21.94 -8.69 11.41
C ASP A 320 -23.35 -8.37 10.88
N ILE A 321 -24.36 -9.19 11.16
CA ILE A 321 -25.76 -8.91 10.78
C ILE A 321 -26.33 -7.74 11.56
N GLU A 322 -26.14 -7.73 12.88
CA GLU A 322 -26.60 -6.66 13.79
C GLU A 322 -26.02 -5.31 13.36
N LEU A 323 -24.74 -5.25 12.99
CA LEU A 323 -24.10 -4.05 12.46
C LEU A 323 -24.86 -3.47 11.24
N VAL A 324 -25.27 -4.34 10.30
CA VAL A 324 -25.94 -3.92 9.07
C VAL A 324 -27.40 -3.53 9.34
N THR A 325 -28.10 -4.33 10.12
CA THR A 325 -29.53 -4.14 10.44
C THR A 325 -29.78 -3.04 11.47
N ALA A 326 -28.76 -2.61 12.21
CA ALA A 326 -28.84 -1.42 13.06
C ALA A 326 -28.91 -0.10 12.28
N LEU A 327 -28.59 -0.11 10.97
CA LEU A 327 -28.74 1.07 10.13
C LEU A 327 -30.23 1.41 9.94
N PRO A 328 -30.66 2.66 10.17
CA PRO A 328 -32.08 3.04 10.17
C PRO A 328 -32.76 2.92 8.81
N THR A 329 -31.98 2.78 7.73
CA THR A 329 -32.44 2.66 6.35
C THR A 329 -32.45 1.21 5.86
N VAL A 330 -32.09 0.24 6.70
CA VAL A 330 -32.07 -1.18 6.33
C VAL A 330 -33.23 -1.90 6.99
N ASN A 331 -34.16 -2.42 6.18
CA ASN A 331 -35.24 -3.30 6.62
C ASN A 331 -34.98 -4.72 6.14
N VAL A 332 -35.40 -5.71 6.93
CA VAL A 332 -35.31 -7.15 6.59
C VAL A 332 -36.64 -7.81 6.90
#